data_AF-A0A5M6IY89-F1
#
_entry.id   AF-A0A5M6IY89-F1
#
_cell.length_a   1.000
_cell.length_b   1.000
_cell.length_c   1.000
_cell.angle_alpha   90.00
_cell.angle_beta   90.00
_cell.angle_gamma   90.00
#
_symmetry.space_group_name_H-M   'P 1'
#
loop_
_entity.id
_entity.type
_entity.pdbx_description
1 polymer ?
#
loop_
_entity_poly.entity_id
_entity_poly.type
_entity_poly.pdbx_seq_one_letter_code
_entity_poly.pdbx_strand_id
1 'polypeptide(L)'
;MPDPGSRDRYPGYDVLAKRNTPSWNARTREVIDQRLALPREPRFFTEAEYATVIAVADRIVPQPGDRPPIPVAALVDHRLFIDQGDGYRHAGMPRARDAWRQGLRALDAEAQQAHGRDFRCLHAAEQDALLRHMQDGTLQHLAWGGMPPQLFFRQHLGHDIALAYYAHPIAWNEIGWGGPASPRGYVRTGYDRRDPWEAAEVKDGDAAAARRKNVHVG
;
A
#
# COMPACT_ATOMS: atom_id res chain seq x y z
N MET A 1 12.96 21.23 15.55
CA MET A 1 12.79 20.42 14.33
C MET A 1 11.53 20.92 13.66
N PRO A 2 11.58 21.47 12.44
CA PRO A 2 10.34 21.85 11.75
C PRO A 2 9.57 20.57 11.44
N ASP A 3 8.28 20.58 11.75
CA ASP A 3 7.30 19.56 11.42
C ASP A 3 7.37 19.26 9.90
N PRO A 4 7.58 18.00 9.44
CA PRO A 4 7.41 17.63 8.05
C PRO A 4 5.91 17.52 7.77
N GLY A 5 5.19 18.61 8.03
CA GLY A 5 3.78 18.73 7.73
C GLY A 5 3.62 18.48 6.24
N SER A 6 3.04 17.34 5.91
CA SER A 6 2.56 16.99 4.58
C SER A 6 1.65 18.12 4.11
N ARG A 7 2.23 19.14 3.48
CA ARG A 7 1.49 20.10 2.70
C ARG A 7 0.89 19.29 1.57
N ASP A 8 -0.42 19.11 1.63
CA ASP A 8 -1.23 18.49 0.58
C ASP A 8 -0.71 18.99 -0.79
N ARG A 9 -0.08 18.08 -1.54
CA ARG A 9 0.57 18.38 -2.82
C ARG A 9 -0.46 18.70 -3.90
N TYR A 10 -1.69 18.21 -3.75
CA TYR A 10 -2.76 18.34 -4.73
C TYR A 10 -4.04 18.84 -4.04
N PRO A 11 -4.01 20.06 -3.46
CA PRO A 11 -5.09 20.54 -2.62
C PRO A 11 -6.40 20.61 -3.39
N GLY A 12 -7.47 20.07 -2.79
CA GLY A 12 -8.81 20.06 -3.39
C GLY A 12 -9.00 19.09 -4.56
N TYR A 13 -8.02 18.23 -4.85
CA TYR A 13 -8.18 17.15 -5.83
C TYR A 13 -8.84 15.93 -5.15
N ASP A 14 -9.85 15.37 -5.81
CA ASP A 14 -10.43 14.09 -5.43
C ASP A 14 -10.67 13.24 -6.68
N VAL A 15 -9.92 12.15 -6.80
CA VAL A 15 -10.02 11.23 -7.92
C VAL A 15 -11.40 10.57 -8.01
N LEU A 16 -12.14 10.46 -6.90
CA LEU A 16 -13.50 9.92 -6.92
C LEU A 16 -14.50 10.86 -7.59
N ALA A 17 -14.20 12.17 -7.69
CA ALA A 17 -15.02 13.11 -8.47
C ALA A 17 -15.11 12.73 -9.95
N LYS A 18 -14.14 11.95 -10.45
CA LYS A 18 -14.10 11.43 -11.82
C LYS A 18 -15.08 10.29 -12.09
N ARG A 19 -15.69 9.73 -11.05
CA ARG A 19 -16.48 8.49 -11.14
C ARG A 19 -17.57 8.53 -12.21
N ASN A 20 -18.23 9.68 -12.34
CA ASN A 20 -19.37 9.88 -13.24
C ASN A 20 -19.01 10.64 -14.52
N THR A 21 -17.72 10.75 -14.84
CA THR A 21 -17.25 11.45 -16.04
C THR A 21 -16.72 10.44 -17.07
N PRO A 22 -16.40 10.88 -18.31
CA PRO A 22 -15.79 10.01 -19.32
C PRO A 22 -14.44 9.42 -18.90
N SER A 23 -13.83 9.89 -17.81
CA SER A 23 -12.58 9.36 -17.29
C SER A 23 -12.69 7.91 -16.85
N TRP A 24 -13.86 7.44 -16.38
CA TRP A 24 -14.04 6.06 -15.96
C TRP A 24 -15.11 5.36 -16.81
N ASN A 25 -14.78 4.17 -17.31
CA ASN A 25 -15.75 3.27 -17.92
C ASN A 25 -16.46 2.42 -16.85
N ALA A 26 -17.42 1.60 -17.26
CA ALA A 26 -18.19 0.74 -16.33
C ALA A 26 -17.29 -0.24 -15.56
N ARG A 27 -16.26 -0.79 -16.21
CA ARG A 27 -15.33 -1.73 -15.58
C ARG A 27 -14.45 -1.05 -14.53
N THR A 28 -13.96 0.15 -14.80
CA THR A 28 -13.20 0.94 -13.82
C THR A 28 -14.07 1.22 -12.59
N ARG A 29 -15.32 1.66 -12.78
CA ARG A 29 -16.27 1.88 -11.66
C ARG A 29 -16.45 0.63 -10.82
N GLU A 30 -16.73 -0.52 -11.45
CA GLU A 30 -16.92 -1.79 -10.75
C GLU A 30 -15.70 -2.19 -9.91
N VAL A 31 -14.48 -2.12 -10.47
CA VAL A 31 -13.24 -2.47 -9.77
C VAL A 31 -12.97 -1.52 -8.60
N ILE A 32 -13.25 -0.23 -8.76
CA ILE A 32 -13.10 0.75 -7.68
C ILE A 32 -14.14 0.53 -6.59
N ASP A 33 -15.40 0.30 -6.94
CA ASP A 33 -16.47 0.05 -5.97
C ASP A 33 -16.15 -1.21 -5.14
N GLN A 34 -15.68 -2.29 -5.78
CA GLN A 34 -15.22 -3.50 -5.09
C GLN A 34 -14.09 -3.20 -4.09
N ARG A 35 -13.13 -2.38 -4.49
CA ARG A 35 -11.98 -2.00 -3.65
C ARG A 35 -12.39 -1.14 -2.46
N LEU A 36 -13.30 -0.19 -2.67
CA LEU A 36 -13.83 0.69 -1.62
C LEU A 36 -14.72 -0.06 -0.62
N ALA A 37 -15.40 -1.13 -1.06
CA ALA A 37 -16.30 -1.92 -0.25
C ALA A 37 -15.62 -3.09 0.51
N LEU A 38 -14.29 -3.21 0.46
CA LEU A 38 -13.61 -4.34 1.11
C LEU A 38 -13.81 -4.32 2.64
N PRO A 39 -14.24 -5.45 3.24
CA PRO A 39 -14.37 -5.56 4.69
C PRO A 39 -12.97 -5.49 5.33
N ARG A 40 -12.89 -4.87 6.51
CA ARG A 40 -11.64 -4.72 7.29
C ARG A 40 -11.44 -5.91 8.23
N GLU A 41 -11.73 -7.11 7.74
CA GLU A 41 -11.72 -8.35 8.48
C GLU A 41 -10.97 -9.42 7.67
N PRO A 42 -10.23 -10.32 8.32
CA PRO A 42 -9.48 -11.35 7.63
C PRO A 42 -10.39 -12.41 6.99
N ARG A 43 -10.06 -12.81 5.77
CA ARG A 43 -10.69 -13.94 5.05
C ARG A 43 -9.69 -15.03 4.73
N PHE A 44 -8.43 -14.67 4.49
CA PHE A 44 -7.34 -15.61 4.24
C PHE A 44 -6.48 -15.85 5.49
N PHE A 45 -6.08 -14.76 6.15
CA PHE A 45 -5.31 -14.79 7.38
C PHE A 45 -6.16 -15.24 8.56
N THR A 46 -5.50 -15.69 9.62
CA THR A 46 -6.08 -15.71 10.97
C THR A 46 -6.14 -14.30 11.54
N GLU A 47 -6.91 -14.07 12.61
CA GLU A 47 -6.95 -12.78 13.30
C GLU A 47 -5.57 -12.31 13.79
N ALA A 48 -4.75 -13.24 14.29
CA ALA A 48 -3.40 -12.93 14.76
C ALA A 48 -2.48 -12.52 13.59
N GLU A 49 -2.46 -13.30 12.52
CA GLU A 49 -1.69 -12.98 11.30
C GLU A 49 -2.12 -11.64 10.70
N TYR A 50 -3.42 -11.39 10.60
CA TYR A 50 -3.96 -10.13 10.07
C TYR A 50 -3.53 -8.92 10.91
N ALA A 51 -3.56 -9.04 12.24
CA ALA A 51 -3.08 -8.00 13.14
C ALA A 51 -1.57 -7.75 12.97
N THR A 52 -0.77 -8.79 12.75
CA THR A 52 0.65 -8.66 12.42
C THR A 52 0.85 -7.96 11.07
N VAL A 53 0.04 -8.28 10.04
CA VAL A 53 0.08 -7.58 8.74
C VAL A 53 -0.27 -6.10 8.88
N ILE A 54 -1.24 -5.73 9.72
CA ILE A 54 -1.54 -4.33 10.04
C ILE A 54 -0.29 -3.65 10.63
N ALA A 55 0.31 -4.25 11.67
CA ALA A 55 1.50 -3.69 12.31
C ALA A 55 2.67 -3.52 11.32
N VAL A 56 2.91 -4.51 10.45
CA VAL A 56 3.94 -4.42 9.40
C VAL A 56 3.61 -3.30 8.40
N ALA A 57 2.35 -3.22 7.93
CA ALA A 57 1.94 -2.20 6.98
C ALA A 57 2.11 -0.78 7.53
N ASP A 58 1.82 -0.56 8.81
CA ASP A 58 2.01 0.73 9.49
C ASP A 58 3.50 1.15 9.59
N ARG A 59 4.43 0.19 9.49
CA ARG A 59 5.88 0.48 9.42
C ARG A 59 6.37 0.67 7.98
N ILE A 60 5.83 -0.07 7.01
CA ILE A 60 6.28 -0.04 5.61
C ILE A 60 5.70 1.16 4.84
N VAL A 61 4.42 1.45 5.04
CA VAL A 61 3.71 2.59 4.43
C VAL A 61 2.96 3.39 5.50
N PRO A 62 3.68 4.16 6.35
CA PRO A 62 3.05 5.03 7.34
C PRO A 62 2.06 5.97 6.68
N GLN A 63 0.82 6.00 7.18
CA GLN A 63 -0.26 6.77 6.55
C GLN A 63 -0.44 8.13 7.23
N PRO A 64 -0.80 9.17 6.48
CA PRO A 64 -1.08 10.48 7.05
C PRO A 64 -2.38 10.44 7.88
N GLY A 65 -2.40 11.16 9.00
CA GLY A 65 -3.52 11.18 9.95
C GLY A 65 -4.66 12.14 9.59
N ASP A 66 -4.53 12.92 8.52
CA ASP A 66 -5.51 13.92 8.07
C ASP A 66 -6.57 13.36 7.11
N ARG A 67 -6.53 12.06 6.82
CA ARG A 67 -7.49 11.36 5.96
C ARG A 67 -7.79 9.95 6.48
N PRO A 68 -8.92 9.33 6.07
CA PRO A 68 -9.20 7.95 6.42
C PRO A 68 -8.07 7.01 5.98
N PRO A 69 -7.65 6.06 6.84
CA PRO A 69 -6.59 5.13 6.50
C PRO A 69 -7.08 4.14 5.44
N ILE A 70 -6.18 3.84 4.51
CA ILE A 70 -6.33 2.80 3.50
C ILE A 70 -6.21 1.43 4.20
N PRO A 71 -7.14 0.49 3.98
CA PRO A 71 -7.12 -0.81 4.63
C PRO A 71 -6.11 -1.75 3.93
N VAL A 72 -4.82 -1.46 4.04
CA VAL A 72 -3.73 -2.19 3.35
C VAL A 72 -3.78 -3.70 3.65
N ALA A 73 -3.91 -4.07 4.93
CA ALA A 73 -4.01 -5.47 5.32
C ALA A 73 -5.21 -6.19 4.68
N ALA A 74 -6.37 -5.51 4.57
CA ALA A 74 -7.55 -6.07 3.90
C ALA A 74 -7.33 -6.27 2.39
N LEU A 75 -6.60 -5.37 1.74
CA LEU A 75 -6.26 -5.46 0.32
C LEU A 75 -5.31 -6.63 0.05
N VAL A 76 -4.29 -6.80 0.89
CA VAL A 76 -3.37 -7.95 0.84
C VAL A 76 -4.12 -9.25 1.12
N ASP A 77 -4.92 -9.30 2.19
CA ASP A 77 -5.73 -10.46 2.56
C ASP A 77 -6.67 -10.87 1.44
N HIS A 78 -7.40 -9.92 0.84
CA HIS A 78 -8.32 -10.20 -0.24
C HIS A 78 -7.61 -10.80 -1.46
N ARG A 79 -6.47 -10.24 -1.86
CA ARG A 79 -5.66 -10.75 -2.98
C ARG A 79 -5.21 -12.19 -2.73
N LEU A 80 -4.77 -12.48 -1.51
CA LEU A 80 -4.41 -13.85 -1.11
C LEU A 80 -5.64 -14.76 -1.05
N PHE A 81 -6.78 -14.27 -0.57
CA PHE A 81 -8.03 -15.04 -0.48
C PHE A 81 -8.55 -15.48 -1.86
N ILE A 82 -8.40 -14.65 -2.90
CA ILE A 82 -8.78 -15.02 -4.27
C ILE A 82 -7.65 -15.71 -5.06
N ASP A 83 -6.49 -15.95 -4.42
CA ASP A 83 -5.29 -16.54 -5.01
C ASP A 83 -4.76 -15.79 -6.25
N GLN A 84 -4.87 -14.46 -6.25
CA GLN A 84 -4.41 -13.64 -7.35
C GLN A 84 -2.90 -13.37 -7.24
N GLY A 85 -2.11 -14.14 -7.97
CA GLY A 85 -0.66 -13.94 -8.11
C GLY A 85 -0.25 -13.10 -9.32
N ASP A 86 1.01 -12.66 -9.34
CA ASP A 86 1.59 -11.85 -10.43
C ASP A 86 2.05 -12.68 -11.66
N GLY A 87 1.78 -13.98 -11.66
CA GLY A 87 2.26 -14.89 -12.71
C GLY A 87 3.78 -15.16 -12.67
N TYR A 88 4.49 -14.58 -11.70
CA TYR A 88 5.92 -14.80 -11.46
C TYR A 88 6.16 -15.31 -10.03
N ARG A 89 7.12 -16.23 -9.88
CA ARG A 89 7.60 -16.72 -8.58
C ARG A 89 9.11 -16.92 -8.66
N HIS A 90 9.84 -16.33 -7.73
CA HIS A 90 11.29 -16.51 -7.68
C HIS A 90 11.67 -17.94 -7.29
N ALA A 91 12.77 -18.45 -7.86
CA ALA A 91 13.32 -19.74 -7.49
C ALA A 91 13.70 -19.74 -6.00
N GLY A 92 13.21 -20.72 -5.23
CA GLY A 92 13.43 -20.80 -3.79
C GLY A 92 12.37 -20.14 -2.90
N MET A 93 11.31 -19.55 -3.49
CA MET A 93 10.14 -19.09 -2.74
C MET A 93 8.98 -20.10 -2.84
N PRO A 94 8.24 -20.34 -1.75
CA PRO A 94 6.92 -20.98 -1.81
C PRO A 94 5.93 -20.19 -2.67
N ARG A 95 4.72 -20.73 -2.88
CA ARG A 95 3.62 -19.94 -3.46
C ARG A 95 3.23 -18.83 -2.49
N ALA A 96 2.66 -17.74 -3.00
CA ALA A 96 2.40 -16.53 -2.21
C ALA A 96 1.67 -16.81 -0.88
N ARG A 97 0.60 -17.62 -0.90
CA ARG A 97 -0.14 -18.00 0.31
C ARG A 97 0.74 -18.68 1.37
N ASP A 98 1.54 -19.65 0.95
CA ASP A 98 2.43 -20.39 1.84
C ASP A 98 3.57 -19.50 2.35
N ALA A 99 4.14 -18.68 1.46
CA ALA A 99 5.18 -17.72 1.81
C ALA A 99 4.69 -16.71 2.86
N TRP A 100 3.47 -16.18 2.73
CA TRP A 100 2.87 -15.28 3.71
C TRP A 100 2.66 -15.95 5.07
N ARG A 101 2.08 -17.16 5.12
CA ARG A 101 1.89 -17.87 6.40
C ARG A 101 3.21 -18.22 7.07
N GLN A 102 4.17 -18.75 6.30
CA GLN A 102 5.49 -19.11 6.80
C GLN A 102 6.29 -17.89 7.26
N GLY A 103 6.26 -16.80 6.49
CA GLY A 103 6.97 -15.56 6.78
C GLY A 103 6.43 -14.84 8.01
N LEU A 104 5.10 -14.78 8.20
CA LEU A 104 4.49 -14.20 9.40
C LEU A 104 4.82 -15.04 10.64
N ARG A 105 4.69 -16.37 10.56
CA ARG A 105 5.09 -17.27 11.65
C ARG A 105 6.57 -17.11 12.01
N ALA A 106 7.44 -16.97 11.00
CA ALA A 106 8.87 -16.80 11.23
C ALA A 106 9.18 -15.44 11.84
N LEU A 107 8.55 -14.35 11.37
CA LEU A 107 8.69 -13.02 11.95
C LEU A 107 8.24 -12.98 13.42
N ASP A 108 7.10 -13.58 13.77
CA ASP A 108 6.65 -13.66 15.16
C ASP A 108 7.61 -14.49 16.02
N ALA A 109 8.19 -15.56 15.48
CA ALA A 109 9.18 -16.35 16.20
C ALA A 109 10.49 -15.57 16.47
N GLU A 110 10.92 -14.75 15.51
CA GLU A 110 12.07 -13.84 15.69
C GLU A 110 11.78 -12.78 16.75
N ALA A 111 10.58 -12.20 16.73
CA ALA A 111 10.12 -11.24 17.74
C ALA A 111 10.08 -11.87 19.15
N GLN A 112 9.55 -13.09 19.26
CA GLN A 112 9.50 -13.84 20.50
C GLN A 112 10.91 -14.18 21.00
N GLN A 113 11.82 -14.62 20.13
CA GLN A 113 13.20 -14.93 20.51
C GLN A 113 13.97 -13.70 20.99
N ALA A 114 13.80 -12.55 20.33
CA ALA A 114 14.56 -11.34 20.63
C ALA A 114 13.94 -10.49 21.77
N HIS A 115 12.62 -10.48 21.91
CA HIS A 115 11.90 -9.55 22.79
C HIS A 115 10.83 -10.21 23.68
N GLY A 116 10.63 -11.53 23.58
CA GLY A 116 9.64 -12.28 24.38
C GLY A 116 8.17 -11.91 24.11
N ARG A 117 7.88 -11.29 22.96
CA ARG A 117 6.55 -10.80 22.57
C ARG A 117 6.33 -11.01 21.06
N ASP A 118 5.07 -11.14 20.65
CA ASP A 118 4.70 -11.18 19.22
C ASP A 118 5.08 -9.85 18.55
N PHE A 119 5.35 -9.87 17.24
CA PHE A 119 5.80 -8.67 16.50
C PHE A 119 4.83 -7.49 16.66
N ARG A 120 3.52 -7.76 16.58
CA ARG A 120 2.47 -6.74 16.75
C ARG A 120 2.44 -6.08 18.13
N CYS A 121 3.03 -6.72 19.14
CA CYS A 121 3.06 -6.24 20.52
C CYS A 121 4.35 -5.48 20.87
N LEU A 122 5.29 -5.38 19.93
CA LEU A 122 6.54 -4.65 20.08
C LEU A 122 6.33 -3.14 19.95
N HIS A 123 7.25 -2.35 20.52
CA HIS A 123 7.28 -0.91 20.26
C HIS A 123 7.73 -0.63 18.81
N ALA A 124 7.33 0.52 18.26
CA ALA A 124 7.60 0.86 16.86
C ALA A 124 9.10 0.77 16.47
N ALA A 125 10.01 1.15 17.38
CA ALA A 125 11.45 1.06 17.13
C ALA A 125 11.96 -0.40 17.07
N GLU A 126 11.37 -1.30 17.86
CA GLU A 126 11.69 -2.74 17.85
C GLU A 126 11.12 -3.40 16.58
N GLN A 127 9.91 -3.03 16.17
CA GLN A 127 9.32 -3.45 14.90
C GLN A 127 10.19 -3.05 13.71
N ASP A 128 10.64 -1.78 13.68
CA ASP A 128 11.55 -1.30 12.64
C ASP A 128 12.87 -2.06 12.63
N ALA A 129 13.44 -2.34 13.79
CA ALA A 129 14.70 -3.07 13.90
C ALA A 129 14.57 -4.48 13.30
N LEU A 130 13.52 -5.23 13.66
CA LEU A 130 13.28 -6.57 13.10
C LEU A 130 13.02 -6.53 11.59
N LEU A 131 12.25 -5.55 11.10
CA LEU A 131 12.01 -5.40 9.66
C LEU A 131 13.30 -5.06 8.91
N ARG A 132 14.19 -4.23 9.47
CA ARG A 132 15.53 -3.98 8.90
C ARG A 132 16.37 -5.26 8.90
N HIS A 133 16.39 -6.01 10.00
CA HIS A 133 17.10 -7.29 10.05
C HIS A 133 16.57 -8.29 8.99
N MET A 134 15.26 -8.30 8.75
CA MET A 134 14.66 -9.10 7.68
C MET A 134 15.12 -8.62 6.30
N GLN A 135 15.07 -7.32 6.05
CA GLN A 135 15.51 -6.69 4.81
C GLN A 135 16.99 -6.95 4.52
N ASP A 136 17.83 -6.98 5.54
CA ASP A 136 19.27 -7.26 5.44
C ASP A 136 19.57 -8.77 5.36
N GLY A 137 18.57 -9.62 5.55
CA GLY A 137 18.73 -11.09 5.49
C GLY A 137 19.45 -11.67 6.70
N THR A 138 19.42 -10.97 7.84
CA THR A 138 20.14 -11.35 9.07
C THR A 138 19.30 -12.15 10.06
N LEU A 139 18.00 -12.31 9.80
CA LEU A 139 17.10 -13.19 10.54
C LEU A 139 17.41 -14.67 10.25
N GLN A 140 17.37 -15.53 11.26
CA GLN A 140 17.89 -16.92 11.19
C GLN A 140 17.04 -17.97 11.91
N HIS A 141 15.88 -17.60 12.46
CA HIS A 141 15.02 -18.52 13.19
C HIS A 141 14.58 -19.71 12.32
N LEU A 142 14.58 -20.91 12.88
CA LEU A 142 14.29 -22.16 12.15
C LEU A 142 12.91 -22.19 11.47
N ALA A 143 11.96 -21.38 11.97
CA ALA A 143 10.63 -21.22 11.38
C ALA A 143 10.64 -20.67 9.94
N TRP A 144 11.74 -20.04 9.49
CA TRP A 144 11.93 -19.67 8.10
C TRP A 144 11.97 -20.87 7.16
N GLY A 145 12.26 -22.10 7.64
CA GLY A 145 12.10 -23.33 6.84
C GLY A 145 12.84 -23.32 5.50
N GLY A 146 13.98 -22.62 5.42
CA GLY A 146 14.76 -22.44 4.19
C GLY A 146 14.29 -21.31 3.26
N MET A 147 13.17 -20.66 3.54
CA MET A 147 12.73 -19.45 2.82
C MET A 147 13.62 -18.26 3.22
N PRO A 148 14.30 -17.58 2.28
CA PRO A 148 15.18 -16.46 2.62
C PRO A 148 14.39 -15.25 3.16
N PRO A 149 14.67 -14.75 4.38
CA PRO A 149 13.92 -13.64 4.99
C PRO A 149 13.93 -12.38 4.13
N GLN A 150 15.09 -12.02 3.57
CA GLN A 150 15.24 -10.87 2.68
C GLN A 150 14.39 -10.97 1.42
N LEU A 151 14.22 -12.19 0.89
CA LEU A 151 13.42 -12.41 -0.30
C LEU A 151 11.93 -12.29 0.01
N PHE A 152 11.50 -12.82 1.16
CA PHE A 152 10.14 -12.61 1.67
C PHE A 152 9.85 -11.12 1.92
N PHE A 153 10.78 -10.39 2.55
CA PHE A 153 10.64 -8.95 2.74
C PHE A 153 10.46 -8.23 1.40
N ARG A 154 11.36 -8.47 0.44
CA ARG A 154 11.33 -7.74 -0.84
C ARG A 154 10.10 -8.08 -1.69
N GLN A 155 9.74 -9.36 -1.81
CA GLN A 155 8.69 -9.80 -2.73
C GLN A 155 7.28 -9.73 -2.15
N HIS A 156 7.15 -9.78 -0.83
CA HIS A 156 5.85 -9.75 -0.17
C HIS A 156 5.69 -8.51 0.69
N LEU A 157 6.43 -8.39 1.79
CA LEU A 157 6.20 -7.28 2.71
C LEU A 157 6.39 -5.91 2.05
N GLY A 158 7.47 -5.67 1.31
CA GLY A 158 7.68 -4.41 0.61
C GLY A 158 6.77 -4.25 -0.60
N HIS A 159 6.81 -5.22 -1.51
CA HIS A 159 6.12 -5.13 -2.80
C HIS A 159 4.59 -5.20 -2.68
N ASP A 160 4.03 -6.23 -2.02
CA ASP A 160 2.59 -6.43 -1.96
C ASP A 160 1.89 -5.33 -1.13
N ILE A 161 2.51 -4.86 -0.04
CA ILE A 161 1.98 -3.76 0.77
C ILE A 161 2.01 -2.43 0.00
N ALA A 162 3.13 -2.11 -0.67
CA ALA A 162 3.21 -0.89 -1.47
C ALA A 162 2.19 -0.91 -2.62
N LEU A 163 2.04 -2.04 -3.31
CA LEU A 163 1.01 -2.22 -4.34
C LEU A 163 -0.40 -2.10 -3.78
N ALA A 164 -0.68 -2.71 -2.63
CA ALA A 164 -1.99 -2.60 -1.98
C ALA A 164 -2.31 -1.14 -1.63
N TYR A 165 -1.37 -0.41 -1.04
CA TYR A 165 -1.53 1.00 -0.71
C TYR A 165 -1.87 1.85 -1.94
N TYR A 166 -1.02 1.78 -2.97
CA TYR A 166 -1.20 2.57 -4.20
C TYR A 166 -2.29 2.04 -5.15
N ALA A 167 -2.90 0.88 -4.85
CA ALA A 167 -4.10 0.45 -5.54
C ALA A 167 -5.35 1.22 -5.07
N HIS A 168 -5.34 1.80 -3.86
CA HIS A 168 -6.54 2.44 -3.31
C HIS A 168 -6.70 3.90 -3.78
N PRO A 169 -7.90 4.35 -4.22
CA PRO A 169 -8.12 5.72 -4.72
C PRO A 169 -7.69 6.84 -3.80
N ILE A 170 -7.77 6.64 -2.48
CA ILE A 170 -7.29 7.62 -1.50
C ILE A 170 -5.79 7.91 -1.69
N ALA A 171 -4.95 6.90 -1.99
CA ALA A 171 -3.52 7.11 -2.24
C ALA A 171 -3.29 7.85 -3.56
N TRP A 172 -4.21 7.77 -4.52
CA TRP A 172 -4.08 8.45 -5.81
C TRP A 172 -4.16 9.96 -5.65
N ASN A 173 -4.98 10.44 -4.70
CA ASN A 173 -5.07 11.86 -4.36
C ASN A 173 -3.72 12.39 -3.85
N GLU A 174 -2.99 11.61 -3.06
CA GLU A 174 -1.69 11.99 -2.48
C GLU A 174 -0.61 12.24 -3.53
N ILE A 175 -0.66 11.49 -4.64
CA ILE A 175 0.32 11.57 -5.74
C ILE A 175 -0.26 12.24 -6.99
N GLY A 176 -1.48 12.79 -6.91
CA GLY A 176 -2.16 13.43 -8.03
C GLY A 176 -2.48 12.50 -9.21
N TRP A 177 -2.47 11.18 -8.99
CA TRP A 177 -2.70 10.22 -10.06
C TRP A 177 -4.15 10.27 -10.54
N GLY A 178 -4.32 10.30 -11.86
CA GLY A 178 -5.61 10.46 -12.51
C GLY A 178 -6.51 9.22 -12.46
N GLY A 179 -5.96 8.09 -12.01
CA GLY A 179 -6.54 6.76 -12.15
C GLY A 179 -6.15 6.09 -13.48
N PRO A 180 -6.77 4.94 -13.81
CA PRO A 180 -6.42 4.16 -15.00
C PRO A 180 -6.55 4.97 -16.29
N ALA A 181 -5.67 4.69 -17.26
CA ALA A 181 -5.68 5.39 -18.55
C ALA A 181 -6.98 5.15 -19.35
N SER A 182 -7.61 3.98 -19.22
CA SER A 182 -8.85 3.69 -19.95
C SER A 182 -10.06 4.44 -19.35
N PRO A 183 -10.93 5.06 -20.17
CA PRO A 183 -10.94 5.04 -21.64
C PRO A 183 -10.26 6.24 -22.31
N ARG A 184 -9.85 7.27 -21.55
CA ARG A 184 -9.37 8.55 -22.12
C ARG A 184 -7.95 8.52 -22.71
N GLY A 185 -7.08 7.70 -22.16
CA GLY A 185 -5.63 7.75 -22.35
C GLY A 185 -4.99 8.93 -21.60
N TYR A 186 -3.68 8.89 -21.39
CA TYR A 186 -2.86 10.05 -21.03
C TYR A 186 -2.19 10.56 -22.30
N VAL A 187 -2.51 11.78 -22.74
CA VAL A 187 -2.13 12.28 -24.08
C VAL A 187 -0.99 13.29 -23.97
N ARG A 188 -0.94 14.08 -22.89
CA ARG A 188 0.06 15.13 -22.70
C ARG A 188 1.23 14.65 -21.84
N THR A 189 2.13 13.88 -22.43
CA THR A 189 3.28 13.25 -21.73
C THR A 189 4.57 14.08 -21.73
N GLY A 190 4.56 15.31 -22.26
CA GLY A 190 5.72 16.19 -22.25
C GLY A 190 6.04 16.78 -20.87
N TYR A 191 7.27 17.24 -20.65
CA TYR A 191 7.66 17.89 -19.39
C TYR A 191 6.75 19.06 -19.03
N ASP A 192 6.31 19.10 -17.77
CA ASP A 192 5.39 20.11 -17.24
C ASP A 192 4.08 20.27 -18.05
N ARG A 193 3.71 19.24 -18.82
CA ARG A 193 2.40 19.12 -19.46
C ARG A 193 1.52 18.20 -18.62
N ARG A 194 0.24 18.51 -18.64
CA ARG A 194 -0.83 17.71 -18.05
C ARG A 194 -2.07 17.86 -18.91
N ASP A 195 -2.86 16.82 -18.97
CA ASP A 195 -4.22 16.89 -19.46
C ASP A 195 -5.09 17.72 -18.51
N PRO A 196 -6.14 18.41 -19.01
CA PRO A 196 -6.98 19.27 -18.18
C PRO A 196 -7.64 18.53 -17.01
N TRP A 197 -7.82 17.21 -17.15
CA TRP A 197 -8.39 16.31 -16.15
C TRP A 197 -7.34 15.69 -15.22
N GLU A 198 -6.07 16.05 -15.32
CA GLU A 198 -5.03 15.66 -14.36
C GLU A 198 -4.88 16.70 -13.24
N ALA A 199 -4.49 16.24 -12.06
CA ALA A 199 -4.30 17.09 -10.90
C ALA A 199 -3.16 18.10 -11.12
N ALA A 200 -3.28 19.27 -10.51
CA ALA A 200 -2.26 20.30 -10.45
C ALA A 200 -1.54 20.24 -9.10
N GLU A 201 -0.21 20.05 -9.14
CA GLU A 201 0.64 20.10 -7.96
C GLU A 201 0.84 21.55 -7.48
N VAL A 202 1.05 21.73 -6.17
CA VAL A 202 1.51 23.01 -5.61
C VAL A 202 2.89 23.36 -6.17
N LYS A 203 2.99 24.49 -6.87
CA LYS A 203 4.26 25.09 -7.32
C LYS A 203 4.52 26.37 -6.54
N ASP A 204 5.79 26.61 -6.19
CA ASP A 204 6.26 27.82 -5.50
C ASP A 204 5.50 28.15 -4.19
N GLY A 205 4.92 27.12 -3.55
CA GLY A 205 4.12 27.26 -2.34
C GLY A 205 2.70 27.80 -2.53
N ASP A 206 2.24 28.05 -3.78
CA ASP A 206 0.89 28.57 -4.05
C ASP A 206 -0.18 27.46 -4.07
N ALA A 207 -0.55 27.02 -2.86
CA ALA A 207 -1.61 26.03 -2.66
C ALA A 207 -2.99 26.54 -3.13
N ALA A 208 -3.22 27.85 -3.12
CA ALA A 208 -4.50 28.43 -3.53
C ALA A 208 -4.69 28.33 -5.06
N ALA A 209 -3.64 28.57 -5.85
CA ALA A 209 -3.68 28.38 -7.29
C ALA A 209 -3.85 26.92 -7.69
N ALA A 210 -3.16 25.99 -7.03
CA ALA A 210 -3.36 24.55 -7.24
C ALA A 210 -4.81 24.16 -6.92
N ARG A 211 -5.34 24.60 -5.77
CA ARG A 211 -6.73 24.33 -5.37
C ARG A 211 -7.75 24.82 -6.38
N ARG A 212 -7.63 26.06 -6.87
CA ARG A 212 -8.52 26.61 -7.91
C ARG A 212 -8.55 25.75 -9.18
N LYS A 213 -7.44 25.11 -9.54
CA LYS A 213 -7.39 24.20 -10.69
C LYS A 213 -8.01 22.84 -10.36
N ASN A 214 -7.72 22.30 -9.18
CA ASN A 214 -8.10 20.94 -8.78
C ASN A 214 -9.58 20.75 -8.47
N VAL A 215 -10.25 21.77 -7.91
CA VAL A 215 -11.70 21.68 -7.57
C VAL A 215 -12.60 21.45 -8.78
N HIS A 216 -12.08 21.65 -9.99
CA HIS A 216 -12.79 21.43 -11.25
C HIS A 216 -12.35 20.15 -11.98
N VAL A 217 -11.43 19.38 -11.40
CA VAL A 217 -10.93 18.14 -12.01
C VAL A 217 -11.91 17.00 -11.70
N GLY A 218 -12.67 16.60 -12.72
CA GLY A 218 -13.61 15.48 -12.73
C GLY A 218 -13.73 14.88 -14.13
#